data_AF-A0A920W7A9-F1
#
_entry.id   AF-A0A920W7A9-F1
#
_cell.length_a   1.000
_cell.length_b   1.000
_cell.length_c   1.000
_cell.angle_alpha   90.00
_cell.angle_beta   90.00
_cell.angle_gamma   90.00
#
_symmetry.space_group_name_H-M   'P 1'
#
loop_
_entity.id
_entity.type
_entity.pdbx_description
1 polymer ?
#
loop_
_entity_poly.entity_id
_entity_poly.type
_entity_poly.pdbx_seq_one_letter_code
_entity_poly.pdbx_strand_id
1 'polypeptide(L)' 'MAEYKIGADDRFKLVGKDYTTPDMIAKVPGRSKYAEDFRAEGMLFAKLLLSPMPHAVCGVDTSAAMAMPGF' A
#
# COMPACT_ATOMS: atom_id res chain seq x y z
N MET A 1 11.78 39.56 -8.10
CA MET A 1 11.35 38.48 -7.18
C MET A 1 9.83 38.49 -7.18
N ALA A 2 9.18 37.56 -7.88
CA ALA A 2 7.72 37.54 -7.99
C ALA A 2 7.14 36.85 -6.75
N GLU A 3 6.22 37.54 -6.07
CA GLU A 3 5.45 37.02 -4.93
C GLU A 3 4.51 35.91 -5.43
N TYR A 4 4.78 34.65 -5.04
CA TYR A 4 3.86 33.55 -5.29
C TYR A 4 2.76 33.58 -4.22
N LYS A 5 1.59 34.12 -4.58
CA LYS A 5 0.41 34.10 -3.71
C LYS A 5 -0.10 32.65 -3.59
N ILE A 6 0.10 32.06 -2.42
CA ILE A 6 -0.45 30.76 -2.03
C ILE A 6 -1.92 30.98 -1.67
N GLY A 7 -2.81 30.95 -2.66
CA GLY A 7 -4.24 31.18 -2.48
C GLY A 7 -5.06 30.58 -3.62
N ALA A 8 -6.35 30.38 -3.40
CA ALA A 8 -7.27 29.86 -4.43
C ALA A 8 -7.24 30.78 -5.66
N ASP A 9 -6.86 30.22 -6.81
CA ASP A 9 -6.85 30.90 -8.11
C ASP A 9 -8.01 30.34 -8.93
N ASP A 10 -8.92 31.21 -9.36
CA ASP A 10 -10.13 30.83 -10.11
C ASP A 10 -9.86 30.19 -11.47
N ARG A 11 -8.63 30.31 -11.99
CA ARG A 11 -8.19 29.58 -13.19
C ARG A 11 -8.15 28.07 -12.99
N PHE A 12 -8.04 27.61 -11.75
CA PHE A 12 -7.97 26.19 -11.44
C PHE A 12 -9.26 25.70 -10.77
N LYS A 13 -9.79 24.60 -11.32
CA LYS A 13 -11.06 24.03 -10.83
C LYS A 13 -10.98 23.54 -9.38
N LEU A 14 -9.83 22.99 -8.96
CA LEU A 14 -9.67 22.30 -7.67
C LEU A 14 -8.47 22.78 -6.85
N VAL A 15 -7.51 23.50 -7.45
CA VAL A 15 -6.28 23.91 -6.75
C VAL A 15 -6.58 25.05 -5.79
N GLY A 16 -6.20 24.88 -4.52
CA GLY A 16 -6.42 25.87 -3.46
C GLY A 16 -7.88 25.94 -2.97
N LYS A 17 -8.74 24.98 -3.36
CA LYS A 17 -10.14 24.93 -2.93
C LYS A 17 -10.37 23.81 -1.94
N ASP A 18 -11.24 24.07 -0.97
CA ASP A 18 -11.72 23.04 -0.04
C ASP A 18 -12.85 22.25 -0.73
N TYR A 19 -12.59 20.99 -1.03
CA TYR A 19 -13.57 20.10 -1.66
C TYR A 19 -13.41 18.66 -1.18
N THR A 20 -14.51 17.91 -1.17
CA THR A 20 -14.50 16.49 -0.81
C THR A 20 -14.06 15.66 -2.01
N THR A 21 -13.01 14.87 -1.84
CA THR A 21 -12.57 13.94 -2.88
C THR A 21 -13.50 12.73 -2.94
N PRO A 22 -13.71 12.12 -4.12
CA PRO A 22 -14.67 11.03 -4.30
C PRO A 22 -14.40 9.80 -3.41
N ASP A 23 -13.13 9.57 -3.05
CA ASP A 23 -12.68 8.45 -2.24
C ASP A 23 -12.92 8.65 -0.73
N MET A 24 -13.11 9.88 -0.24
CA MET A 24 -13.36 10.14 1.19
C MET A 24 -14.59 9.40 1.69
N ILE A 25 -15.65 9.34 0.88
CA ILE A 25 -16.93 8.71 1.25
C ILE A 25 -16.77 7.21 1.50
N ALA A 26 -15.83 6.55 0.82
CA ALA A 26 -15.56 5.13 0.99
C ALA A 26 -14.44 4.86 2.01
N LYS A 27 -13.41 5.71 2.07
CA LYS A 27 -12.26 5.54 2.96
C LYS A 27 -12.60 5.82 4.43
N VAL A 28 -13.28 6.93 4.72
CA VAL A 28 -13.57 7.34 6.12
C VAL A 28 -14.41 6.30 6.86
N PRO A 29 -15.45 5.69 6.26
CA PRO A 29 -16.24 4.66 6.92
C PRO A 29 -15.63 3.25 6.82
N GLY A 30 -14.45 3.08 6.21
CA GLY A 30 -13.83 1.76 6.01
C GLY A 30 -14.54 0.88 4.96
N ARG A 31 -15.28 1.47 4.02
CA ARG A 31 -15.95 0.74 2.92
C ARG A 31 -15.03 0.48 1.73
N SER A 32 -13.93 1.23 1.62
CA SER A 32 -12.86 0.95 0.66
C SER A 32 -12.17 -0.37 1.00
N LYS A 33 -12.10 -1.28 0.03
CA LYS A 33 -11.32 -2.51 0.14
C LYS A 33 -9.91 -2.30 -0.42
N TYR A 34 -8.91 -2.71 0.35
CA TYR A 34 -7.51 -2.76 -0.05
C TYR A 34 -7.11 -4.20 -0.40
N ALA A 35 -5.92 -4.39 -0.98
CA ALA A 35 -5.47 -5.69 -1.46
C ALA A 35 -5.51 -6.77 -0.36
N GLU A 36 -5.22 -6.36 0.87
CA GLU A 36 -5.15 -7.20 2.06
C GLU A 36 -6.52 -7.64 2.57
N ASP A 37 -7.60 -6.93 2.19
CA ASP A 37 -8.98 -7.24 2.58
C ASP A 37 -9.60 -8.35 1.73
N PHE A 38 -9.00 -8.65 0.58
CA PHE A 38 -9.48 -9.72 -0.28
C PHE A 38 -9.07 -11.08 0.28
N ARG A 39 -10.02 -12.00 0.27
CA ARG A 39 -9.83 -13.43 0.56
C ARG A 39 -10.53 -14.21 -0.53
N ALA A 40 -9.80 -15.12 -1.17
CA ALA A 40 -10.32 -16.02 -2.20
C ALA A 40 -10.18 -17.46 -1.71
N GLU A 41 -11.03 -18.34 -2.21
CA GLU A 41 -10.90 -19.77 -1.97
C GLU A 41 -9.57 -20.26 -2.56
N GLY A 42 -8.81 -21.05 -1.77
CA GLY A 42 -7.48 -21.52 -2.17
C GLY A 42 -6.36 -20.48 -2.13
N MET A 43 -6.58 -19.29 -1.57
CA MET A 43 -5.55 -18.26 -1.43
C MET A 43 -4.40 -18.75 -0.52
N LEU A 44 -3.18 -18.79 -1.06
CA LEU A 44 -1.97 -19.06 -0.30
C LEU A 44 -1.45 -17.77 0.35
N PHE A 45 -0.89 -17.90 1.55
CA PHE A 45 -0.21 -16.82 2.26
C PHE A 45 1.30 -16.99 2.14
N ALA A 46 2.00 -15.93 1.76
CA ALA A 46 3.45 -15.93 1.67
C ALA A 46 4.07 -15.18 2.85
N LYS A 47 5.17 -15.70 3.37
CA LYS A 47 6.06 -15.01 4.29
C LYS A 47 7.45 -14.93 3.66
N LEU A 48 8.00 -13.72 3.57
CA LEU A 48 9.27 -13.49 2.90
C LEU A 48 10.44 -13.72 3.86
N LEU A 49 11.42 -14.52 3.43
CA LEU A 49 12.75 -14.59 4.02
C LEU A 49 13.65 -13.65 3.23
N LEU A 50 14.05 -12.54 3.84
CA LEU A 50 14.85 -11.50 3.20
C LEU A 50 16.29 -11.55 3.72
N SER A 51 17.24 -11.15 2.86
CA SER A 51 18.64 -11.03 3.26
C SER A 51 18.81 -9.94 4.33
N PRO A 52 19.53 -10.20 5.44
CA PRO A 52 19.89 -9.16 6.39
C PRO A 52 21.03 -8.27 5.89
N MET A 53 21.75 -8.69 4.83
CA MET A 53 22.90 -7.99 4.28
C MET A 53 22.56 -7.32 2.94
N PRO A 54 22.98 -6.05 2.70
CA PRO A 54 22.69 -5.33 1.45
C PRO A 54 23.26 -5.98 0.19
N HIS A 55 24.36 -6.73 0.32
CA HIS A 55 25.01 -7.41 -0.80
C HIS A 55 25.62 -8.73 -0.32
N ALA A 56 24.81 -9.77 -0.28
CA ALA A 56 25.23 -11.14 -0.06
C ALA A 56 24.24 -12.10 -0.71
N VAL A 57 24.75 -13.22 -1.23
CA VAL A 57 23.92 -14.38 -1.57
C VAL A 57 24.43 -15.52 -0.71
N CYS A 58 23.57 -15.98 0.20
CA CYS A 58 23.80 -17.17 1.00
C CYS A 58 22.96 -18.32 0.42
N GLY A 59 23.39 -19.57 0.61
CA GLY A 59 22.53 -20.72 0.32
C GLY A 59 21.24 -20.68 1.14
N VAL A 60 20.16 -21.24 0.60
CA VAL A 60 18.84 -21.31 1.25
C VAL A 60 18.53 -22.76 1.57
N ASP A 61 18.24 -23.05 2.85
CA ASP A 61 17.71 -24.32 3.31
C ASP A 61 16.23 -24.16 3.65
N THR A 62 15.36 -24.91 2.96
CA THR A 62 13.90 -24.86 3.11
C THR A 62 13.34 -26.01 3.95
N SER A 63 14.18 -26.93 4.44
CA SER A 63 13.74 -28.15 5.13
C SER A 63 12.81 -27.88 6.31
N ALA A 64 13.13 -26.88 7.13
CA ALA A 64 12.30 -26.48 8.27
C ALA A 64 10.93 -25.93 7.84
N ALA A 65 10.86 -25.17 6.75
CA ALA A 65 9.60 -24.63 6.26
C ALA A 65 8.67 -25.73 5.74
N MET A 66 9.21 -26.70 4.99
CA MET A 66 8.45 -27.84 4.47
C MET A 66 7.92 -28.79 5.55
N ALA A 67 8.54 -28.79 6.74
CA ALA A 67 8.06 -29.59 7.87
C ALA A 67 6.90 -28.93 8.65
N MET A 68 6.58 -27.66 8.36
CA MET A 68 5.51 -26.93 9.05
C MET A 68 4.13 -27.39 8.55
N PRO A 69 3.13 -27.52 9.44
CA PRO A 69 1.76 -27.78 9.02
C PRO A 69 1.24 -26.69 8.08
N GLY A 70 0.72 -27.08 6.92
CA GLY A 70 0.18 -26.16 5.92
C GLY A 70 1.18 -25.69 4.85
N PHE A 71 2.39 -26.25 4.83
CA PHE A 71 3.31 -26.17 3.69
C PHE A 71 3.11 -27.32 2.69
#